data_AF-A0A3B9N5D9-F1
#
_entry.id   AF-A0A3B9N5D9-F1
#
_cell.length_a   1.000
_cell.length_b   1.000
_cell.length_c   1.000
_cell.angle_alpha   90.00
_cell.angle_beta   90.00
_cell.angle_gamma   90.00
#
_symmetry.space_group_name_H-M   'P 1'
#
loop_
_entity.id
_entity.type
_entity.pdbx_description
1 polymer ?
#
loop_
_entity_poly.entity_id
_entity_poly.type
_entity_poly.pdbx_seq_one_letter_code
_entity_poly.pdbx_strand_id
1 'polypeptide(L)'
;MKKILLLIFGVIVFTSAFSQDFQDVIYLKNGSVIKGIIIKQEPGSETIIKTDDGQLYSYLNQDIEQILREYNFNLDEYGSNFSYGFSIGTGGLLGLPIRFHASDKFAFEMSLNYRPSMISVENYWGNTKTYFEHSIVLGLGTNFYFKKKFKSTSQKVKLNGITLNAGAGTGGYEALFFGGGWIHESFKKFNYKKSFTFELGPGISYTWFNDGYSDLNAIAPIIYWKVQWNWFR
;
A
#
# COMPACT_ATOMS: atom_id res chain seq x y z
N MET A 1 -6.10 28.30 -25.50
CA MET A 1 -4.95 27.93 -24.65
C MET A 1 -5.29 26.88 -23.58
N LYS A 2 -6.39 27.00 -22.82
CA LYS A 2 -6.78 26.03 -21.78
C LYS A 2 -6.99 24.57 -22.26
N LYS A 3 -7.50 24.38 -23.50
CA LYS A 3 -7.73 23.05 -24.09
C LYS A 3 -6.44 22.32 -24.52
N ILE A 4 -5.42 23.07 -24.95
CA ILE A 4 -4.11 22.51 -25.32
C ILE A 4 -3.34 22.10 -24.06
N LEU A 5 -3.44 22.87 -22.97
CA LEU A 5 -2.85 22.50 -21.68
C LEU A 5 -3.41 21.17 -21.13
N LEU A 6 -4.71 20.93 -21.33
CA LEU A 6 -5.41 19.71 -20.91
C LEU A 6 -5.01 18.49 -21.76
N LEU A 7 -4.72 18.70 -23.04
CA LEU A 7 -4.21 17.67 -23.94
C LEU A 7 -2.75 17.29 -23.60
N ILE A 8 -1.91 18.28 -23.29
CA ILE A 8 -0.52 18.07 -22.85
C ILE A 8 -0.49 17.35 -21.49
N PHE A 9 -1.41 17.69 -20.57
CA PHE A 9 -1.56 16.98 -19.30
C PHE A 9 -2.05 15.53 -19.50
N GLY A 10 -2.88 15.27 -20.52
CA GLY A 10 -3.32 13.93 -20.89
C GLY A 10 -2.18 13.05 -21.44
N VAL A 11 -1.30 13.59 -22.27
CA VAL A 11 -0.19 12.82 -22.90
C VAL A 11 0.90 12.42 -21.88
N ILE A 12 1.15 13.24 -20.86
CA ILE A 12 2.15 12.95 -19.81
C ILE A 12 1.70 11.81 -18.87
N VAL A 13 0.39 11.49 -18.82
CA VAL A 13 -0.14 10.40 -17.97
C VAL A 13 0.01 9.01 -18.62
N PHE A 14 0.35 8.92 -19.91
CA PHE A 14 0.41 7.64 -20.65
C PHE A 14 1.81 7.06 -20.87
N THR A 15 2.89 7.72 -20.46
CA THR A 15 4.25 7.21 -20.68
C THR A 15 4.81 6.53 -19.43
N SER A 16 4.19 5.43 -18.99
CA SER A 16 4.91 4.41 -18.22
C SER A 16 5.45 3.39 -19.21
N ALA A 17 6.63 3.67 -19.75
CA ALA A 17 7.40 2.67 -20.47
C ALA A 17 7.73 1.55 -19.46
N PHE A 18 7.28 0.32 -19.76
CA PHE A 18 7.62 -0.85 -18.98
C PHE A 18 9.11 -1.17 -19.21
N SER A 19 10.01 -0.68 -18.35
CA SER A 19 11.30 -1.35 -18.18
C SER A 19 11.00 -2.66 -17.47
N GLN A 20 11.23 -3.79 -18.15
CA GLN A 20 11.19 -5.10 -17.53
C GLN A 20 12.64 -5.44 -17.20
N ASP A 21 13.00 -5.34 -15.92
CA ASP A 21 14.36 -5.57 -15.46
C ASP A 21 14.60 -7.08 -15.38
N PHE A 22 14.95 -7.66 -16.53
CA PHE A 22 15.42 -9.04 -16.60
C PHE A 22 16.91 -9.12 -16.31
N GLN A 23 17.30 -10.19 -15.64
CA GLN A 23 18.69 -10.58 -15.40
C GLN A 23 18.95 -11.91 -16.11
N ASP A 24 20.07 -12.00 -16.81
CA ASP A 24 20.57 -13.24 -17.37
C ASP A 24 21.24 -14.08 -16.28
N VAL A 25 20.99 -15.39 -16.32
CA VAL A 25 21.52 -16.37 -15.37
C VAL A 25 22.26 -17.43 -16.15
N ILE A 26 23.57 -17.52 -15.92
CA ILE A 26 24.44 -18.52 -16.52
C ILE A 26 24.66 -19.63 -15.51
N TYR A 27 24.26 -20.85 -15.87
CA TYR A 27 24.61 -22.06 -15.16
C TYR A 27 25.84 -22.67 -15.85
N LEU A 28 26.90 -22.88 -15.08
CA LEU A 28 28.12 -23.52 -15.56
C LEU A 28 28.08 -25.02 -15.28
N LYS A 29 28.73 -25.83 -16.12
CA LYS A 29 28.81 -27.29 -15.98
C LYS A 29 29.44 -27.76 -14.67
N ASN A 30 30.22 -26.89 -14.02
CA ASN A 30 30.80 -27.15 -12.71
C ASN A 30 29.83 -26.90 -11.54
N GLY A 31 28.58 -26.52 -11.83
CA GLY A 31 27.52 -26.23 -10.84
C GLY A 31 27.46 -24.78 -10.35
N SER A 32 28.35 -23.90 -10.81
CA SER A 32 28.32 -22.48 -10.44
C SER A 32 27.18 -21.75 -11.16
N VAL A 33 26.59 -20.76 -10.50
CA VAL A 33 25.50 -19.94 -11.04
C VAL A 33 25.88 -18.47 -10.98
N ILE A 34 25.88 -17.79 -12.12
CA ILE A 34 26.26 -16.38 -12.25
C ILE A 34 25.06 -15.58 -12.75
N LYS A 35 24.78 -14.45 -12.08
CA LYS A 35 23.62 -13.60 -12.36
C LYS A 35 24.06 -12.20 -12.73
N GLY A 36 23.53 -11.66 -13.82
CA GLY A 36 23.92 -10.34 -14.34
C GLY A 36 23.27 -10.03 -15.68
N ILE A 37 23.85 -9.12 -16.46
CA ILE A 37 23.43 -8.80 -17.82
C ILE A 37 24.50 -9.32 -18.76
N ILE A 38 24.15 -10.18 -19.72
CA ILE A 38 25.07 -10.59 -20.77
C ILE A 38 25.31 -9.38 -21.69
N ILE A 39 26.54 -8.88 -21.68
CA ILE A 39 26.93 -7.70 -22.47
C ILE A 39 27.53 -8.08 -23.81
N LYS A 40 28.00 -9.34 -23.96
CA LYS A 40 28.58 -9.87 -25.19
C LYS A 40 28.41 -11.38 -25.23
N GLN A 41 28.05 -11.88 -26.40
CA GLN A 41 28.02 -13.32 -26.68
C GLN A 41 28.58 -13.56 -28.07
N GLU A 42 29.71 -14.26 -28.16
CA GLU A 42 30.29 -14.72 -29.41
C GLU A 42 30.05 -16.23 -29.53
N PRO A 43 29.29 -16.70 -30.53
CA PRO A 43 29.06 -18.13 -30.74
C PRO A 43 30.38 -18.90 -30.88
N GLY A 44 30.51 -20.01 -30.15
CA GLY A 44 31.71 -20.86 -30.19
C GLY A 44 32.95 -20.31 -29.44
N SER A 45 32.89 -19.08 -28.94
CA SER A 45 33.96 -18.44 -28.17
C SER A 45 33.49 -18.20 -26.72
N GLU A 46 33.35 -16.94 -26.34
CA GLU A 46 33.09 -16.49 -24.98
C GLU A 46 31.73 -15.79 -24.85
N THR A 47 31.12 -15.96 -23.69
CA THR A 47 29.99 -15.15 -23.20
C THR A 47 30.48 -14.29 -22.04
N ILE A 48 30.28 -12.98 -22.13
CA ILE A 48 30.67 -12.01 -21.09
C ILE A 48 29.42 -11.52 -20.37
N ILE A 49 29.39 -11.70 -19.05
CA ILE A 49 28.32 -11.26 -18.16
C ILE A 49 28.81 -10.17 -17.20
N LYS A 50 28.03 -9.10 -17.08
CA LYS A 50 28.22 -8.03 -16.09
C LYS A 50 27.29 -8.25 -14.91
N THR A 51 27.85 -8.48 -13.73
CA THR A 51 27.09 -8.69 -12.50
C THR A 51 26.65 -7.35 -11.88
N ASP A 52 25.75 -7.39 -10.90
CA ASP A 52 25.11 -6.20 -10.32
C ASP A 52 26.09 -5.26 -9.58
N ASP A 53 27.22 -5.80 -9.11
CA ASP A 53 28.32 -5.01 -8.51
C ASP A 53 29.26 -4.38 -9.56
N GLY A 54 28.99 -4.63 -10.85
CA GLY A 54 29.75 -4.13 -11.98
C GLY A 54 30.91 -5.02 -12.45
N GLN A 55 31.16 -6.17 -11.80
CA GLN A 55 32.20 -7.11 -12.20
C GLN A 55 31.86 -7.78 -13.54
N LEU A 56 32.88 -7.95 -14.38
CA LEU A 56 32.78 -8.66 -15.66
C LEU A 56 33.38 -10.05 -15.54
N TYR A 57 32.61 -11.06 -15.95
CA TYR A 57 33.08 -12.44 -16.04
C TYR A 57 32.98 -12.91 -17.49
N SER A 58 34.03 -13.57 -17.97
CA SER A 58 34.04 -14.24 -19.26
C SER A 58 34.04 -15.75 -19.06
N TYR A 59 33.16 -16.44 -19.77
CA TYR A 59 33.07 -17.89 -19.76
C TYR A 59 33.09 -18.43 -21.19
N LEU A 60 33.86 -19.50 -21.41
CA LEU A 60 33.81 -20.21 -22.68
C LEU A 60 32.44 -20.88 -22.82
N ASN A 61 31.85 -20.84 -24.02
CA ASN A 61 30.54 -21.43 -24.26
C ASN A 61 30.49 -22.93 -23.95
N GLN A 62 31.63 -23.64 -24.05
CA GLN A 62 31.73 -25.05 -23.69
C GLN A 62 31.57 -25.32 -22.18
N ASP A 63 31.82 -24.32 -21.34
CA ASP A 63 31.71 -24.43 -19.88
C ASP A 63 30.30 -24.06 -19.37
N ILE A 64 29.48 -23.47 -20.25
CA ILE A 64 28.10 -23.11 -19.98
C ILE A 64 27.21 -24.33 -20.19
N GLU A 65 26.38 -24.64 -19.20
CA GLU A 65 25.35 -25.68 -19.27
C GLU A 65 24.05 -25.11 -19.85
N GLN A 66 23.61 -23.97 -19.34
CA GLN A 66 22.39 -23.30 -19.78
C GLN A 66 22.44 -21.81 -19.45
N ILE A 67 21.71 -21.02 -20.26
CA ILE A 67 21.49 -19.60 -20.02
C ILE A 67 19.99 -19.40 -19.88
N LEU A 68 19.56 -18.83 -18.76
CA LEU A 68 18.17 -18.46 -18.51
C LEU A 68 18.05 -16.94 -18.38
N ARG A 69 16.84 -16.43 -18.62
CA ARG A 69 16.49 -15.04 -18.32
C ARG A 69 15.50 -15.02 -17.17
N GLU A 70 15.96 -14.57 -16.01
CA GLU A 70 15.15 -14.41 -14.80
C GLU A 70 14.70 -12.96 -14.63
N TYR A 71 13.61 -12.73 -13.90
CA TYR A 71 13.20 -11.37 -13.52
C TYR A 71 14.07 -10.92 -12.34
N ASN A 72 14.79 -9.80 -12.47
CA ASN A 72 15.54 -9.22 -11.36
C ASN A 72 14.53 -8.68 -10.34
N PHE A 73 14.56 -9.21 -9.12
CA PHE A 73 13.56 -8.89 -8.12
C PHE A 73 14.04 -7.73 -7.25
N ASN A 74 13.89 -6.51 -7.73
CA ASN A 74 14.13 -5.33 -6.90
C ASN A 74 12.93 -5.03 -5.99
N LEU A 75 13.13 -5.07 -4.68
CA LEU A 75 12.08 -4.78 -3.70
C LEU A 75 11.70 -3.29 -3.66
N ASP A 76 12.59 -2.42 -4.11
CA ASP A 76 12.41 -0.97 -4.05
C ASP A 76 11.44 -0.48 -5.14
N GLU A 77 11.24 -1.27 -6.20
CA GLU A 77 10.22 -1.03 -7.24
C GLU A 77 8.77 -1.20 -6.74
N TYR A 78 8.56 -1.89 -5.61
CA TYR A 78 7.23 -2.16 -5.09
C TYR A 78 6.70 -0.96 -4.31
N GLY A 79 5.69 -0.32 -4.90
CA GLY A 79 5.14 0.94 -4.44
C GLY A 79 5.68 2.14 -5.22
N SER A 80 5.46 3.32 -4.65
CA SER A 80 5.94 4.61 -5.11
C SER A 80 5.70 5.61 -3.99
N ASN A 81 6.14 6.86 -4.17
CA ASN A 81 6.02 7.92 -3.19
C ASN A 81 4.56 8.36 -2.97
N PHE A 82 3.65 7.99 -3.87
CA PHE A 82 2.24 8.36 -3.76
C PHE A 82 1.33 7.18 -4.10
N SER A 83 0.29 6.98 -3.29
CA SER A 83 -0.81 6.08 -3.60
C SER A 83 -2.16 6.70 -3.26
N TYR A 84 -3.18 6.22 -3.94
CA TYR A 84 -4.59 6.47 -3.64
C TYR A 84 -5.34 5.15 -3.65
N GLY A 85 -6.48 5.10 -2.98
CA GLY A 85 -7.14 3.85 -2.76
C GLY A 85 -8.62 3.94 -2.46
N PHE A 86 -9.17 2.76 -2.21
CA PHE A 86 -10.47 2.56 -1.59
C PHE A 86 -10.29 1.70 -0.36
N SER A 87 -11.01 2.02 0.70
CA SER A 87 -10.91 1.32 1.99
C SER A 87 -12.28 0.99 2.59
N ILE A 88 -12.28 -0.04 3.43
CA ILE A 88 -13.41 -0.47 4.24
C ILE A 88 -12.93 -0.55 5.70
N GLY A 89 -13.71 -0.02 6.65
CA GLY A 89 -13.45 -0.10 8.10
C GLY A 89 -12.73 1.11 8.73
N THR A 90 -12.24 2.06 7.92
CA THR A 90 -11.46 3.26 8.32
C THR A 90 -12.23 4.24 9.21
N GLY A 91 -12.39 3.95 10.51
CA GLY A 91 -13.14 4.81 11.43
C GLY A 91 -14.55 5.16 10.92
N GLY A 92 -15.06 4.35 9.99
CA GLY A 92 -16.14 4.56 9.02
C GLY A 92 -16.26 3.33 8.10
N LEU A 93 -17.35 3.21 7.32
CA LEU A 93 -17.60 1.99 6.53
C LEU A 93 -16.81 2.00 5.21
N LEU A 94 -16.83 3.12 4.49
CA LEU A 94 -16.16 3.27 3.19
C LEU A 94 -15.22 4.48 3.21
N GLY A 95 -14.06 4.38 2.56
CA GLY A 95 -13.07 5.46 2.60
C GLY A 95 -12.24 5.62 1.34
N LEU A 96 -11.81 6.85 1.09
CA LEU A 96 -10.91 7.24 0.01
C LEU A 96 -9.58 7.72 0.59
N PRO A 97 -8.66 6.79 0.91
CA PRO A 97 -7.33 7.14 1.40
C PRO A 97 -6.43 7.62 0.26
N ILE A 98 -5.65 8.66 0.56
CA ILE A 98 -4.45 9.05 -0.18
C ILE A 98 -3.26 8.94 0.76
N ARG A 99 -2.14 8.45 0.25
CA ARG A 99 -0.96 8.16 1.04
C ARG A 99 0.29 8.69 0.36
N PHE A 100 1.10 9.42 1.11
CA PHE A 100 2.42 9.88 0.72
C PHE A 100 3.49 9.06 1.44
N HIS A 101 4.31 8.33 0.70
CA HIS A 101 5.43 7.56 1.21
C HIS A 101 6.68 8.45 1.18
N ALA A 102 7.07 8.97 2.34
CA ALA A 102 8.30 9.73 2.49
C ALA A 102 9.56 8.84 2.38
N SER A 103 9.40 7.53 2.65
CA SER A 103 10.41 6.49 2.41
C SER A 103 9.74 5.11 2.32
N ASP A 104 10.50 4.06 2.01
CA ASP A 104 10.03 2.66 2.06
C ASP A 104 9.53 2.22 3.44
N LYS A 105 9.92 2.94 4.50
CA LYS A 105 9.58 2.62 5.89
C LYS A 105 8.54 3.55 6.49
N PHE A 106 8.20 4.65 5.84
CA PHE A 106 7.36 5.67 6.46
C PHE A 106 6.41 6.32 5.46
N ALA A 107 5.13 6.36 5.83
CA ALA A 107 4.10 6.97 5.02
C ALA A 107 3.08 7.74 5.86
N PHE A 108 2.60 8.85 5.32
CA PHE A 108 1.46 9.62 5.82
C PHE A 108 0.22 9.27 5.03
N GLU A 109 -0.91 9.15 5.69
CA GLU A 109 -2.21 8.91 5.08
C GLU A 109 -3.20 10.02 5.45
N MET A 110 -4.00 10.43 4.49
CA MET A 110 -5.21 11.22 4.72
C MET A 110 -6.37 10.50 4.05
N SER A 111 -7.53 10.44 4.69
CA SER A 111 -8.69 9.74 4.17
C SER A 111 -9.97 10.55 4.36
N LEU A 112 -10.84 10.49 3.35
CA LEU A 112 -12.23 10.92 3.47
C LEU A 112 -13.10 9.68 3.57
N ASN A 113 -13.84 9.53 4.66
CA ASN A 113 -14.59 8.32 4.96
C ASN A 113 -16.07 8.64 5.17
N TYR A 114 -16.93 7.74 4.71
CA TYR A 114 -18.36 7.75 4.96
C TYR A 114 -18.69 6.71 6.04
N ARG A 115 -19.40 7.16 7.08
CA ARG A 115 -19.76 6.37 8.24
C ARG A 115 -21.27 6.41 8.50
N PRO A 116 -22.02 5.39 8.07
CA PRO A 116 -23.35 5.16 8.60
C PRO A 116 -23.25 4.53 10.00
N SER A 117 -24.15 4.87 10.90
CA SER A 117 -24.26 4.22 12.21
C SER A 117 -25.67 4.24 12.75
N MET A 118 -25.98 3.24 13.59
CA MET A 118 -27.15 3.27 14.46
C MET A 118 -26.73 3.76 15.83
N ILE A 119 -27.38 4.81 16.33
CA ILE A 119 -27.12 5.40 17.65
C ILE A 119 -28.38 5.26 18.48
N SER A 120 -28.26 4.63 19.64
CA SER A 120 -29.35 4.56 20.62
C SER A 120 -29.06 5.54 21.74
N VAL A 121 -29.99 6.45 22.00
CA VAL A 121 -29.90 7.48 23.04
C VAL A 121 -31.12 7.37 23.93
N GLU A 122 -30.91 7.48 25.25
CA GLU A 122 -32.01 7.57 26.22
C GLU A 122 -32.43 9.03 26.35
N ASN A 123 -33.72 9.30 26.15
CA ASN A 123 -34.28 10.63 26.31
C ASN A 123 -34.47 10.98 27.79
N TYR A 124 -34.68 12.25 28.11
CA TYR A 124 -34.95 12.74 29.48
C TYR A 124 -36.09 12.04 30.24
N TRP A 125 -36.96 11.32 29.53
CA TRP A 125 -38.09 10.56 30.08
C TRP A 125 -37.81 9.06 30.29
N GLY A 126 -36.56 8.62 30.11
CA GLY A 126 -36.15 7.22 30.27
C GLY A 126 -36.46 6.29 29.10
N ASN A 127 -36.89 6.84 27.96
CA ASN A 127 -37.18 6.07 26.74
C ASN A 127 -35.96 6.05 25.82
N THR A 128 -35.52 4.86 25.39
CA THR A 128 -34.49 4.72 24.36
C THR A 128 -35.07 4.99 22.97
N LYS A 129 -34.47 5.91 22.22
CA LYS A 129 -34.70 6.09 20.79
C LYS A 129 -33.47 5.67 20.00
N THR A 130 -33.67 5.09 18.83
CA THR A 130 -32.59 4.69 17.92
C THR A 130 -32.67 5.51 16.64
N TYR A 131 -31.53 6.09 16.27
CA TYR A 131 -31.34 6.95 15.10
C TYR A 131 -30.44 6.23 14.10
N PHE A 132 -30.74 6.36 12.81
CA PHE A 132 -29.85 5.95 11.74
C PHE A 132 -29.21 7.19 11.15
N GLU A 133 -27.93 7.38 11.45
CA GLU A 133 -27.20 8.60 11.15
C GLU A 133 -26.07 8.38 10.16
N HIS A 134 -25.72 9.47 9.48
CA HIS A 134 -24.67 9.51 8.49
C HIS A 134 -23.63 10.57 8.86
N SER A 135 -22.36 10.17 8.87
CA SER A 135 -21.24 11.10 9.08
C SER A 135 -20.21 10.99 7.97
N ILE A 136 -19.56 12.11 7.69
CA ILE A 136 -18.33 12.18 6.92
C ILE A 136 -17.18 12.33 7.92
N VAL A 137 -16.13 11.55 7.75
CA VAL A 137 -14.99 11.48 8.66
C VAL A 137 -13.70 11.79 7.89
N LEU A 138 -13.00 12.84 8.33
CA LEU A 138 -11.65 13.13 7.90
C LEU A 138 -10.68 12.35 8.79
N GLY A 139 -9.96 11.41 8.20
CA GLY A 139 -8.94 10.60 8.86
C GLY A 139 -7.53 11.04 8.47
N LEU A 140 -6.61 10.97 9.43
CA LEU A 140 -5.18 11.14 9.26
C LEU A 140 -4.48 9.92 9.85
N GLY A 141 -3.39 9.49 9.23
CA GLY A 141 -2.64 8.32 9.66
C GLY A 141 -1.15 8.41 9.38
N THR A 142 -0.38 7.65 10.14
CA THR A 142 1.04 7.43 9.92
C THR A 142 1.35 5.94 9.98
N ASN A 143 2.10 5.46 8.99
CA ASN A 143 2.48 4.06 8.86
C ASN A 143 3.99 3.92 8.94
N PHE A 144 4.45 3.04 9.81
CA PHE A 144 5.85 2.68 10.00
C PHE A 144 6.07 1.23 9.60
N TYR A 145 6.71 1.00 8.47
CA TYR A 145 7.01 -0.35 7.98
C TYR A 145 8.39 -0.81 8.44
N PHE A 146 8.47 -2.10 8.73
CA PHE A 146 9.72 -2.82 8.92
C PHE A 146 10.34 -3.17 7.54
N LYS A 147 11.12 -4.25 7.46
CA LYS A 147 11.78 -4.68 6.22
C LYS A 147 10.77 -5.31 5.23
N LYS A 148 10.81 -4.89 3.96
CA LYS A 148 10.16 -5.57 2.82
C LYS A 148 10.70 -7.00 2.68
N LYS A 149 9.81 -7.98 2.53
CA LYS A 149 10.20 -9.39 2.35
C LYS A 149 9.46 -10.00 1.16
N PHE A 150 10.19 -10.62 0.24
CA PHE A 150 9.60 -11.48 -0.77
C PHE A 150 9.28 -12.86 -0.19
N LYS A 151 8.06 -13.36 -0.43
CA LYS A 151 7.66 -14.72 -0.07
C LYS A 151 7.43 -15.54 -1.33
N SER A 152 8.40 -16.41 -1.65
CA SER A 152 8.39 -17.26 -2.85
C SER A 152 7.12 -18.11 -2.96
N THR A 153 6.69 -18.80 -1.88
CA THR A 153 5.50 -19.67 -1.90
C THR A 153 4.22 -18.95 -2.36
N SER A 154 4.06 -17.69 -1.98
CA SER A 154 2.86 -16.91 -2.34
C SER A 154 3.10 -15.95 -3.51
N GLN A 155 4.32 -15.88 -4.05
CA GLN A 155 4.74 -14.91 -5.06
C GLN A 155 4.30 -13.48 -4.73
N LYS A 156 4.55 -13.06 -3.48
CA LYS A 156 4.14 -11.74 -2.95
C LYS A 156 5.28 -11.04 -2.22
N VAL A 157 5.36 -9.73 -2.38
CA VAL A 157 6.11 -8.86 -1.46
C VAL A 157 5.22 -8.51 -0.29
N LYS A 158 5.78 -8.57 0.92
CA LYS A 158 5.07 -8.30 2.17
C LYS A 158 5.82 -7.26 2.97
N LEU A 159 5.06 -6.30 3.49
CA LEU A 159 5.49 -5.33 4.46
C LEU A 159 4.63 -5.53 5.70
N ASN A 160 5.25 -5.46 6.87
CA ASN A 160 4.56 -5.42 8.14
C ASN A 160 5.05 -4.21 8.90
N GLY A 161 4.22 -3.67 9.76
CA GLY A 161 4.55 -2.44 10.47
C GLY A 161 3.58 -2.12 11.58
N ILE A 162 3.67 -0.87 12.02
CA ILE A 162 2.77 -0.24 12.99
C ILE A 162 2.10 0.95 12.34
N THR A 163 0.82 1.15 12.65
CA THR A 163 0.03 2.29 12.20
C THR A 163 -0.57 3.04 13.38
N LEU A 164 -0.67 4.36 13.25
CA LEU A 164 -1.44 5.23 14.13
C LEU A 164 -2.37 6.06 13.27
N ASN A 165 -3.64 6.14 13.65
CA ASN A 165 -4.69 6.84 12.93
C ASN A 165 -5.53 7.66 13.90
N ALA A 166 -5.92 8.84 13.46
CA ALA A 166 -6.88 9.69 14.16
C ALA A 166 -7.86 10.26 13.15
N GLY A 167 -9.03 10.68 13.60
CA GLY A 167 -9.92 11.41 12.72
C GLY A 167 -11.09 12.04 13.43
N ALA A 168 -11.72 12.98 12.72
CA ALA A 168 -12.86 13.74 13.17
C ALA A 168 -14.01 13.57 12.17
N GLY A 169 -15.17 13.19 12.69
CA GLY A 169 -16.42 13.02 11.96
C GLY A 169 -17.38 14.14 12.27
N THR A 170 -18.12 14.58 11.24
CA THR A 170 -19.24 15.52 11.33
C THR A 170 -20.43 14.99 10.52
N GLY A 171 -21.63 15.47 10.80
CA GLY A 171 -22.88 15.04 10.17
C GLY A 171 -23.97 14.80 11.21
N GLY A 172 -24.66 13.66 11.08
CA GLY A 172 -25.72 13.25 12.03
C GLY A 172 -25.24 13.10 13.47
N TYR A 173 -23.94 12.91 13.66
CA TYR A 173 -23.25 13.00 14.94
C TYR A 173 -21.80 13.36 14.71
N GLU A 174 -21.18 13.89 15.77
CA GLU A 174 -19.76 14.17 15.78
C GLU A 174 -19.00 13.03 16.46
N ALA A 175 -17.83 12.69 15.94
CA ALA A 175 -16.95 11.81 16.68
C ALA A 175 -15.49 12.09 16.42
N LEU A 176 -14.68 11.95 17.45
CA LEU A 176 -13.25 11.82 17.35
C LEU A 176 -12.89 10.36 17.51
N PHE A 177 -11.96 9.85 16.71
CA PHE A 177 -11.37 8.54 16.95
C PHE A 177 -9.86 8.63 16.96
N PHE A 178 -9.25 7.77 17.76
CA PHE A 178 -7.82 7.49 17.76
C PHE A 178 -7.64 5.99 17.83
N GLY A 179 -6.84 5.42 16.93
CA GLY A 179 -6.62 3.98 16.87
C GLY A 179 -5.27 3.68 16.25
N GLY A 180 -4.77 2.49 16.50
CA GLY A 180 -3.49 2.09 15.96
C GLY A 180 -3.20 0.64 16.25
N GLY A 181 -2.20 0.11 15.58
CA GLY A 181 -1.85 -1.30 15.75
C GLY A 181 -0.99 -1.81 14.61
N TRP A 182 -1.26 -3.04 14.21
CA TRP A 182 -0.51 -3.71 13.17
C TRP A 182 -1.02 -3.31 11.78
N ILE A 183 -0.08 -3.09 10.87
CA ILE A 183 -0.34 -2.91 9.44
C ILE A 183 0.38 -4.01 8.64
N HIS A 184 -0.33 -4.58 7.68
CA HIS A 184 0.17 -5.49 6.67
C HIS A 184 -0.09 -4.93 5.29
N GLU A 185 0.94 -4.84 4.46
CA GLU A 185 0.77 -4.49 3.06
C GLU A 185 1.39 -5.56 2.17
N SER A 186 0.71 -5.89 1.08
CA SER A 186 1.15 -6.94 0.17
C SER A 186 0.97 -6.56 -1.29
N PHE A 187 1.97 -6.93 -2.09
CA PHE A 187 1.99 -6.76 -3.53
C PHE A 187 2.11 -8.12 -4.20
N LYS A 188 1.46 -8.31 -5.35
CA LYS A 188 1.70 -9.50 -6.19
C LYS A 188 3.02 -9.30 -6.96
N LYS A 189 3.80 -10.36 -7.17
CA LYS A 189 5.09 -10.31 -7.89
C LYS A 189 5.05 -9.54 -9.21
N PHE A 190 3.99 -9.71 -10.00
CA PHE A 190 3.88 -9.04 -11.30
C PHE A 190 3.05 -7.76 -11.26
N ASN A 191 2.81 -7.19 -10.07
CA ASN A 191 1.98 -6.02 -9.90
C ASN A 191 2.54 -5.12 -8.79
N TYR A 192 3.63 -4.42 -9.11
CA TYR A 192 4.35 -3.56 -8.18
C TYR A 192 3.65 -2.23 -7.89
N LYS A 193 2.71 -1.80 -8.75
CA LYS A 193 1.89 -0.58 -8.55
C LYS A 193 0.54 -0.79 -7.87
N LYS A 194 0.20 -2.02 -7.46
CA LYS A 194 -1.04 -2.30 -6.72
C LYS A 194 -0.76 -3.09 -5.47
N SER A 195 -1.25 -2.59 -4.34
CA SER A 195 -1.15 -3.31 -3.07
C SER A 195 -2.50 -3.53 -2.42
N PHE A 196 -2.50 -4.50 -1.51
CA PHE A 196 -3.56 -4.74 -0.57
C PHE A 196 -3.01 -4.49 0.83
N THR A 197 -3.68 -3.63 1.59
CA THR A 197 -3.35 -3.30 2.97
C THR A 197 -4.43 -3.81 3.91
N PHE A 198 -4.01 -4.34 5.05
CA PHE A 198 -4.85 -4.66 6.18
C PHE A 198 -4.27 -4.07 7.46
N GLU A 199 -5.09 -3.39 8.23
CA GLU A 199 -4.74 -2.82 9.53
C GLU A 199 -5.67 -3.36 10.60
N LEU A 200 -5.13 -3.61 11.79
CA LEU A 200 -5.88 -4.10 12.94
C LEU A 200 -5.23 -3.64 14.24
N GLY A 201 -6.04 -3.15 15.17
CA GLY A 201 -5.58 -2.83 16.51
C GLY A 201 -6.66 -2.22 17.40
N PRO A 202 -6.31 -1.87 18.64
CA PRO A 202 -7.20 -1.14 19.53
C PRO A 202 -7.37 0.31 19.10
N GLY A 203 -8.46 0.91 19.56
CA GLY A 203 -8.67 2.35 19.50
C GLY A 203 -9.65 2.82 20.54
N ILE A 204 -9.91 4.11 20.52
CA ILE A 204 -10.88 4.81 21.33
C ILE A 204 -11.66 5.77 20.44
N SER A 205 -12.96 5.88 20.67
CA SER A 205 -13.81 6.88 20.03
C SER A 205 -14.50 7.72 21.08
N TYR A 206 -14.51 9.02 20.87
CA TYR A 206 -15.38 9.96 21.56
C TYR A 206 -16.52 10.34 20.62
N THR A 207 -17.75 10.15 21.05
CA THR A 207 -18.96 10.43 20.26
C THR A 207 -19.79 11.49 20.97
N TRP A 208 -20.21 12.50 20.22
CA TRP A 208 -21.12 13.55 20.64
C TRP A 208 -22.33 13.61 19.72
N PHE A 209 -23.54 13.57 20.31
CA PHE A 209 -24.81 13.73 19.62
C PHE A 209 -25.78 14.51 20.50
N ASN A 210 -26.54 15.44 19.90
CA ASN A 210 -27.59 16.22 20.54
C ASN A 210 -28.70 16.49 19.51
N ASP A 211 -29.94 16.13 19.84
CA ASP A 211 -31.13 16.41 19.01
C ASP A 211 -32.14 17.35 19.69
N GLY A 212 -31.75 17.99 20.80
CA GLY A 212 -32.58 18.85 21.63
C GLY A 212 -33.46 18.13 22.66
N TYR A 213 -33.65 16.81 22.53
CA TYR A 213 -34.44 15.98 23.46
C TYR A 213 -33.63 14.87 24.14
N SER A 214 -32.43 14.62 23.62
CA SER A 214 -31.52 13.58 24.04
C SER A 214 -30.08 14.02 23.78
N ASP A 215 -29.19 13.63 24.67
CA ASP A 215 -27.78 13.97 24.64
C ASP A 215 -26.95 12.70 24.83
N LEU A 216 -25.95 12.51 23.98
CA LEU A 216 -24.95 11.45 24.10
C LEU A 216 -23.56 12.08 24.07
N ASN A 217 -22.82 11.85 25.15
CA ASN A 217 -21.39 12.14 25.24
C ASN A 217 -20.70 10.90 25.79
N ALA A 218 -20.04 10.14 24.91
CA ALA A 218 -19.53 8.82 25.28
C ALA A 218 -18.11 8.61 24.77
N ILE A 219 -17.26 8.06 25.64
CA ILE A 219 -15.96 7.49 25.27
C ILE A 219 -16.13 5.97 25.22
N ALA A 220 -15.79 5.35 24.10
CA ALA A 220 -15.89 3.90 23.92
C ALA A 220 -14.57 3.33 23.38
N PRO A 221 -14.09 2.19 23.92
CA PRO A 221 -13.05 1.43 23.26
C PRO A 221 -13.60 0.87 21.94
N ILE A 222 -12.76 0.85 20.91
CA ILE A 222 -13.10 0.32 19.58
C ILE A 222 -12.04 -0.68 19.13
N ILE A 223 -12.45 -1.60 18.27
CA ILE A 223 -11.51 -2.37 17.44
C ILE A 223 -11.34 -1.58 16.15
N TYR A 224 -10.16 -0.98 15.98
CA TYR A 224 -9.77 -0.35 14.73
C TYR A 224 -9.36 -1.44 13.74
N TRP A 225 -9.99 -1.45 12.57
CA TRP A 225 -9.57 -2.30 11.47
C TRP A 225 -9.78 -1.57 10.15
N LYS A 226 -8.93 -1.85 9.17
CA LYS A 226 -9.05 -1.26 7.83
C LYS A 226 -8.56 -2.25 6.79
N VAL A 227 -9.32 -2.42 5.72
CA VAL A 227 -8.90 -3.09 4.50
C VAL A 227 -8.81 -2.05 3.41
N GLN A 228 -7.73 -2.05 2.63
CA GLN A 228 -7.48 -1.01 1.64
C GLN A 228 -6.83 -1.59 0.39
N TRP A 229 -7.32 -1.16 -0.77
CA TRP A 229 -6.70 -1.40 -2.07
C TRP A 229 -6.02 -0.12 -2.53
N ASN A 230 -4.73 -0.20 -2.82
CA ASN A 230 -3.92 0.95 -3.23
C ASN A 230 -3.47 0.83 -4.67
N TRP A 231 -3.43 1.98 -5.34
CA TRP A 231 -2.81 2.19 -6.62
C TRP A 231 -1.72 3.24 -6.47
N PHE A 232 -0.50 2.87 -6.85
CA PHE A 232 0.68 3.72 -6.77
C PHE A 232 0.91 4.45 -8.08
N ARG A 233 1.33 5.72 -7.99
CA ARG A 233 1.67 6.55 -9.15
C ARG A 233 3.18 6.64 -9.31
#